data_AF-A0A519E8H8-F1
#
_entry.id   AF-A0A519E8H8-F1
#
_cell.length_a   1.000
_cell.length_b   1.000
_cell.length_c   1.000
_cell.angle_alpha   90.00
_cell.angle_beta   90.00
_cell.angle_gamma   90.00
#
_symmetry.space_group_name_H-M   'P 1'
#
loop_
_entity.id
_entity.type
_entity.pdbx_description
1 polymer ?
#
loop_
_entity_poly.entity_id
_entity_poly.type
_entity_poly.pdbx_seq_one_letter_code
_entity_poly.pdbx_strand_id
1 'polypeptide(L)'
;MNYEFLYHLTQATLSVVIYDQRLVEALSTYELQRLLIVARPKSSWCFQLNVEKSVQVVKITRAGRRAVHQHLKACKCLGEKAASV
;
A
#
# COMPACT_ATOMS: atom_id res chain seq x y z
N MET A 1 7.41 11.16 -0.96
CA MET A 1 6.02 10.72 -1.21
C MET A 1 5.87 9.28 -1.71
N ASN A 2 6.91 8.55 -2.14
CA ASN A 2 6.75 7.22 -2.76
C ASN A 2 6.35 6.06 -1.82
N TYR A 3 6.18 6.32 -0.52
CA TYR A 3 5.87 5.30 0.51
C TYR A 3 4.76 5.73 1.48
N GLU A 4 4.10 6.86 1.24
CA GLU A 4 3.13 7.43 2.18
C GLU A 4 1.91 6.53 2.37
N PHE A 5 1.33 6.05 1.28
CA PHE A 5 0.25 5.05 1.34
C PHE A 5 0.69 3.77 2.06
N LEU A 6 1.87 3.25 1.72
CA LEU A 6 2.41 2.03 2.36
C LEU A 6 2.62 2.25 3.85
N TYR A 7 3.07 3.44 4.26
CA TYR A 7 3.19 3.83 5.66
C TYR A 7 1.84 3.79 6.37
N HIS A 8 0.80 4.43 5.82
CA HIS A 8 -0.54 4.39 6.42
C HIS A 8 -1.07 2.95 6.51
N LEU A 9 -0.80 2.13 5.49
CA LEU A 9 -1.17 0.72 5.50
C LEU A 9 -0.42 -0.09 6.59
N THR A 10 0.81 0.30 6.97
CA THR A 10 1.48 -0.32 8.13
C THR A 10 0.88 0.05 9.48
N GLN A 11 0.22 1.22 9.56
CA GLN A 11 -0.39 1.73 10.81
C GLN A 11 -1.86 1.34 10.94
N ALA A 12 -2.50 0.90 9.84
CA ALA A 12 -3.91 0.56 9.82
C ALA A 12 -4.20 -0.65 10.70
N THR A 13 -5.05 -0.46 11.71
CA THR A 13 -5.58 -1.53 12.58
C THR A 13 -6.87 -2.12 12.02
N LEU A 14 -7.54 -1.40 11.12
CA LEU A 14 -8.79 -1.80 10.45
C LEU A 14 -8.56 -1.96 8.95
N SER A 15 -9.49 -2.66 8.29
CA SER A 15 -9.52 -2.74 6.83
C SER A 15 -9.70 -1.36 6.21
N VAL A 16 -8.85 -1.04 5.22
CA VAL A 16 -8.89 0.23 4.49
C VAL A 16 -9.57 0.02 3.14
N VAL A 17 -10.56 0.85 2.82
CA VAL A 17 -11.20 0.88 1.50
C VAL A 17 -10.63 2.07 0.72
N ILE A 18 -10.16 1.81 -0.50
CA ILE A 18 -9.54 2.82 -1.36
C ILE A 18 -10.53 3.19 -2.47
N TYR A 19 -10.92 4.46 -2.51
CA TYR A 19 -11.79 5.01 -3.56
C TYR A 19 -11.03 5.87 -4.58
N ASP A 20 -9.79 6.26 -4.27
CA ASP A 20 -8.95 7.07 -5.16
C ASP A 20 -8.42 6.22 -6.32
N GLN A 21 -8.83 6.58 -7.55
CA GLN A 21 -8.46 5.84 -8.75
C GLN A 21 -6.97 5.91 -9.06
N ARG A 22 -6.29 7.04 -8.81
CA ARG A 22 -4.85 7.19 -9.03
C ARG A 22 -4.08 6.28 -8.07
N LEU A 23 -4.55 6.17 -6.83
CA LEU A 23 -3.96 5.26 -5.86
C LEU A 23 -4.20 3.79 -6.24
N VAL A 24 -5.39 3.46 -6.74
CA VAL A 24 -5.70 2.12 -7.28
C VAL A 24 -4.77 1.75 -8.44
N GLU A 25 -4.52 2.68 -9.37
CA GLU A 25 -3.57 2.48 -10.48
C GLU A 25 -2.13 2.25 -9.96
N ALA A 26 -1.73 3.01 -8.94
CA ALA A 26 -0.41 2.88 -8.31
C ALA A 26 -0.20 1.54 -7.57
N LEU A 27 -1.27 0.83 -7.18
CA LEU A 27 -1.16 -0.50 -6.54
C LEU A 27 -0.40 -1.50 -7.41
N SER A 28 -0.56 -1.42 -8.73
CA SER A 28 0.15 -2.27 -9.68
C SER A 28 1.67 -2.11 -9.58
N THR A 29 2.15 -0.89 -9.39
CA THR A 29 3.58 -0.59 -9.26
C THR A 29 4.14 -1.17 -7.96
N TYR A 30 3.42 -1.01 -6.85
CA TYR A 30 3.82 -1.60 -5.58
C TYR A 30 3.78 -3.14 -5.59
N GLU A 31 2.84 -3.74 -6.32
CA GLU A 31 2.77 -5.19 -6.52
C GLU A 31 3.96 -5.70 -7.36
N LEU A 32 4.30 -5.04 -8.47
CA LEU A 32 5.48 -5.35 -9.28
C LEU A 32 6.78 -5.28 -8.47
N GLN A 33 6.89 -4.29 -7.58
CA GLN A 33 8.01 -4.13 -6.65
C GLN A 33 7.96 -5.12 -5.47
N ARG A 34 6.97 -6.02 -5.41
CA ARG A 34 6.74 -7.00 -4.33
C ARG A 34 6.53 -6.37 -2.94
N LEU A 35 6.12 -5.11 -2.89
CA LEU A 35 5.84 -4.39 -1.65
C LEU A 35 4.41 -4.66 -1.14
N LEU A 36 3.50 -4.98 -2.05
CA LEU A 36 2.12 -5.38 -1.77
C LEU A 36 1.77 -6.68 -2.49
N ILE A 37 0.72 -7.34 -2.00
CA ILE A 37 0.00 -8.41 -2.70
C ILE A 37 -1.42 -7.93 -2.92
N VAL A 38 -1.90 -7.97 -4.16
CA VAL A 38 -3.29 -7.66 -4.51
C VAL A 38 -4.02 -8.97 -4.77
N ALA A 39 -4.85 -9.39 -3.82
CA ALA A 39 -5.70 -10.56 -3.99
C ALA A 39 -6.89 -10.18 -4.88
N ARG A 40 -6.80 -10.60 -6.14
CA ARG A 40 -7.87 -10.48 -7.12
C ARG A 40 -8.81 -11.69 -6.94
N PRO A 41 -10.13 -11.48 -6.80
CA PRO A 41 -11.06 -12.60 -6.69
C PRO A 41 -10.92 -13.52 -7.92
N LYS A 42 -10.70 -14.82 -7.69
CA LYS A 42 -10.73 -15.83 -8.76
C LYS A 42 -12.16 -15.96 -9.25
N SER A 43 -12.35 -15.87 -10.55
CA SER A 43 -13.61 -15.74 -11.29
C SER A 43 -14.57 -16.94 -11.23
N SER A 44 -14.55 -17.79 -10.19
CA SER A 44 -15.40 -18.99 -10.11
C SER A 44 -16.43 -19.01 -8.99
N TRP A 45 -16.47 -18.01 -8.09
CA TRP A 45 -17.47 -17.90 -7.02
C TRP A 45 -18.05 -16.48 -6.92
N CYS A 46 -18.36 -15.87 -8.07
CA CYS A 46 -19.20 -14.67 -8.08
C CYS A 46 -20.61 -15.07 -7.65
N PHE A 47 -20.87 -14.97 -6.34
CA PHE A 47 -22.21 -14.64 -5.89
C PHE A 47 -22.67 -13.43 -6.69
N GLN A 48 -23.77 -13.60 -7.42
CA GLN A 48 -24.43 -12.59 -8.22
C GLN A 48 -24.96 -11.49 -7.30
N LEU A 49 -24.07 -10.61 -6.84
CA LEU A 49 -24.48 -9.25 -6.47
C LEU A 49 -24.57 -8.48 -7.79
N ASN A 50 -25.80 -8.43 -8.29
CA ASN A 50 -26.21 -7.49 -9.31
C ASN A 50 -25.69 -6.09 -8.92
N VAL A 51 -24.82 -5.54 -9.77
CA VAL A 51 -24.30 -4.16 -9.68
C VAL A 51 -23.46 -3.88 -8.43
N GLU A 52 -22.20 -4.32 -8.32
CA GLU A 52 -21.29 -3.62 -7.40
C GLU A 52 -19.81 -3.99 -7.56
N LYS A 53 -18.95 -2.98 -7.40
CA LYS A 53 -17.51 -2.97 -7.67
C LYS A 53 -16.80 -4.17 -7.02
N SER A 54 -15.99 -4.89 -7.80
CA SER A 54 -15.19 -6.00 -7.29
C SER A 54 -14.23 -5.52 -6.20
N VAL A 55 -14.48 -5.95 -4.96
CA VAL A 55 -13.61 -5.62 -3.82
C VAL A 55 -12.29 -6.38 -3.98
N GLN A 56 -11.19 -5.64 -4.06
CA GLN A 56 -9.83 -6.20 -4.10
C GLN A 56 -9.20 -6.07 -2.71
N VAL A 57 -8.61 -7.16 -2.21
CA VAL A 57 -7.95 -7.15 -0.91
C VAL A 57 -6.46 -6.93 -1.10
N VAL A 58 -5.93 -5.85 -0.52
CA VAL A 58 -4.50 -5.50 -0.59
C VAL A 58 -3.84 -5.85 0.74
N LYS A 59 -2.70 -6.54 0.67
CA LYS A 59 -1.89 -6.88 1.85
C LYS A 59 -0.46 -6.38 1.68
N ILE A 60 0.05 -5.66 2.69
CA ILE A 60 1.46 -5.27 2.70
C ILE A 60 2.37 -6.44 3.01
N THR A 61 3.42 -6.60 2.21
CA THR A 61 4.40 -7.68 2.40
C THR A 61 5.41 -7.32 3.48
N ARG A 62 6.19 -8.32 3.91
CA ARG A 62 7.34 -8.08 4.78
C ARG A 62 8.37 -7.14 4.12
N ALA A 63 8.55 -7.23 2.81
CA ALA A 63 9.43 -6.33 2.06
C ALA A 63 8.88 -4.90 2.05
N GLY A 64 7.58 -4.74 1.82
CA GLY A 64 6.88 -3.45 1.93
C GLY A 64 7.11 -2.77 3.27
N ARG A 65 6.90 -3.49 4.38
CA ARG A 65 7.16 -2.96 5.74
C ARG A 65 8.61 -2.51 5.93
N ARG A 66 9.58 -3.28 5.42
CA ARG A 66 11.01 -2.93 5.51
C ARG A 66 11.35 -1.69 4.68
N ALA A 67 10.82 -1.57 3.47
CA ALA A 67 11.05 -0.43 2.60
C ALA A 67 10.52 0.87 3.23
N VAL A 68 9.31 0.84 3.81
CA VAL A 68 8.75 1.95 4.59
C VAL A 68 9.67 2.33 5.75
N HIS A 69 10.10 1.35 6.55
CA HIS A 69 10.97 1.62 7.70
C HIS A 69 12.32 2.25 7.29
N GLN A 70 12.95 1.74 6.23
CA GLN A 70 14.19 2.28 5.69
C GLN A 70 14.01 3.71 5.17
N HIS A 71 12.91 3.98 4.47
CA HIS A 71 12.59 5.32 3.99
C HIS A 71 12.43 6.31 5.14
N LEU A 72 11.66 5.94 6.18
CA LEU A 72 11.50 6.78 7.37
C LEU A 72 12.81 7.05 8.09
N LYS A 73 13.68 6.03 8.23
CA LYS A 73 15.01 6.20 8.82
C LYS A 73 15.86 7.17 8.01
N ALA A 74 15.87 7.04 6.68
CA ALA A 74 16.60 7.94 5.79
C ALA A 74 16.10 9.39 5.91
N CYS A 75 14.78 9.60 5.96
CA CYS A 75 14.19 10.93 6.15
C CYS A 75 14.58 11.56 7.49
N LYS A 76 14.61 10.79 8.59
CA LYS A 76 15.06 11.28 9.90
C LYS A 76 16.53 11.70 9.90
N CYS A 77 17.41 10.86 9.35
CA CYS A 77 18.85 11.17 9.27
C CYS A 77 19.16 12.39 8.38
N LEU A 78 18.34 12.65 7.36
CA LEU A 78 18.46 13.87 6.54
C LEU A 78 17.99 15.12 7.29
N GLY A 79 16.94 15.01 8.13
CA GLY A 79 16.47 16.11 8.97
C GLY A 79 17.46 16.52 10.06
N GLU A 80 18.14 15.55 10.68
CA GLU A 80 19.16 15.81 11.72
C GLU A 80 20.41 16.50 11.14
N LYS A 81 20.81 16.16 9.90
CA LYS A 81 21.90 16.85 9.20
C LYS A 81 21.56 18.28 8.80
N ALA A 82 20.30 18.58 8.50
CA ALA A 82 19.86 19.93 8.14
C ALA A 82 19.69 20.84 9.36
N ALA A 83 19.40 20.29 10.54
CA ALA A 83 19.22 21.05 11.79
C ALA A 83 20.54 21.36 12.54
N SER A 84 21.68 20.87 12.04
CA SER A 84 23.01 21.05 12.65
C SER A 84 23.89 22.06 11.87
N VAL A 85 23.28 22.90 11.03
CA VAL A 85 23.95 23.95 10.22
C VAL A 85 23.44 25.32 10.63
#